data_AF-A0A3S2CE34-F1
#
_entry.id   AF-A0A3S2CE34-F1
#
_cell.length_a   1.000
_cell.length_b   1.000
_cell.length_c   1.000
_cell.angle_alpha   90.00
_cell.angle_beta   90.00
_cell.angle_gamma   90.00
#
_symmetry.space_group_name_H-M   'P 1'
#
loop_
_entity.id
_entity.type
_entity.pdbx_description
1 polymer ?
#
loop_
_entity_poly.entity_id
_entity_poly.type
_entity_poly.pdbx_seq_one_letter_code
_entity_poly.pdbx_strand_id
1 'polypeptide(L)' 'MHEPINAFPLPLDTSPMEARLADAIPRDGNRWQYEPKWDGFRCLAFKSDDTVDLRAKSGKPLGRYFPEITEILRDL' A
#
# COMPACT_ATOMS: atom_id res chain seq x y z
N MET A 1 -0.62 -7.59 31.98
CA MET A 1 -1.21 -7.38 30.65
C MET A 1 -0.06 -7.02 29.73
N HIS A 2 0.30 -7.93 28.83
CA HIS A 2 1.40 -7.74 27.89
C HIS A 2 0.79 -7.05 26.66
N GLU A 3 1.07 -5.77 26.45
CA GLU A 3 0.83 -5.14 25.15
C GLU A 3 1.60 -5.96 24.10
N PRO A 4 0.98 -6.44 23.01
CA PRO A 4 1.71 -7.18 22.01
C PRO A 4 2.73 -6.25 21.36
N ILE A 5 3.99 -6.63 21.52
CA ILE A 5 5.16 -6.02 20.90
C ILE A 5 5.02 -6.25 19.38
N ASN A 6 5.13 -5.16 18.60
CA ASN A 6 5.06 -5.05 17.13
C ASN A 6 3.66 -5.00 16.48
N ALA A 7 2.86 -3.99 16.80
CA ALA A 7 1.78 -3.55 15.91
C ALA A 7 2.34 -2.56 14.86
N PHE A 8 2.00 -2.76 13.59
CA PHE A 8 2.28 -1.77 12.55
C PHE A 8 1.67 -0.40 12.94
N PRO A 9 2.27 0.73 12.50
CA PRO A 9 1.73 2.07 12.80
C PRO A 9 0.29 2.29 12.33
N LEU A 10 -0.15 1.50 11.35
CA LEU A 10 -1.52 1.50 10.82
C LEU A 10 -2.13 0.10 10.92
N PRO A 11 -3.45 -0.02 11.16
CA PRO A 11 -4.16 -1.30 11.15
C PRO A 11 -4.05 -2.03 9.80
N LEU A 12 -3.92 -3.36 9.84
CA LEU A 12 -3.80 -4.18 8.61
C LEU A 12 -5.06 -4.22 7.73
N ASP A 13 -6.21 -3.81 8.27
CA ASP A 13 -7.47 -3.65 7.54
C ASP A 13 -7.64 -2.25 6.93
N THR A 14 -6.61 -1.39 7.02
CA THR A 14 -6.58 -0.10 6.32
C THR A 14 -6.82 -0.33 4.82
N SER A 15 -7.86 0.32 4.30
CA SER A 15 -8.27 0.15 2.90
C SER A 15 -7.56 1.16 1.98
N PRO A 16 -7.12 0.76 0.77
CA PRO A 16 -6.56 1.71 -0.18
C PRO A 16 -7.61 2.74 -0.65
N MET A 17 -7.23 4.02 -0.74
CA MET A 17 -8.09 5.07 -1.29
C MET A 17 -8.45 4.82 -2.75
N GLU A 18 -9.70 4.92 -3.16
CA GLU A 18 -10.09 4.76 -4.58
C GLU A 18 -10.11 6.09 -5.34
N ALA A 19 -9.80 6.02 -6.64
CA ALA A 19 -9.89 7.16 -7.52
C ALA A 19 -11.31 7.31 -8.05
N ARG A 20 -11.79 8.56 -8.12
CA ARG A 20 -13.05 8.89 -8.80
C ARG A 20 -12.79 8.98 -10.31
N LEU A 21 -13.66 8.35 -11.11
CA LEU A 21 -13.62 8.49 -12.57
C LEU A 21 -13.92 9.93 -12.98
N ALA A 22 -13.17 10.45 -13.94
CA ALA A 22 -13.35 11.77 -14.52
C ALA A 22 -13.21 11.70 -16.05
N ASP A 23 -14.03 12.47 -16.76
CA ASP A 23 -14.07 12.45 -18.23
C ASP A 23 -12.96 13.29 -18.88
N ALA A 24 -12.35 14.18 -18.10
CA ALA A 24 -11.29 15.07 -18.57
C ALA A 24 -10.24 15.31 -17.49
N ILE A 25 -9.01 15.57 -17.94
CA ILE A 25 -7.91 16.00 -17.06
C ILE A 25 -8.26 17.39 -16.49
N PRO A 26 -8.19 17.58 -15.16
CA PRO A 26 -8.45 18.88 -14.53
C PRO A 26 -7.53 19.96 -15.10
N ARG A 27 -8.09 21.15 -15.39
CA ARG A 27 -7.35 22.29 -15.97
C ARG A 27 -6.71 23.21 -14.93
N ASP A 28 -7.02 22.99 -13.66
CA ASP A 28 -6.55 23.79 -12.53
C ASP A 28 -5.11 23.40 -12.16
N GLY A 29 -4.18 23.60 -13.10
CA GLY A 29 -2.87 22.93 -13.19
C GLY A 29 -1.90 23.06 -12.00
N ASN A 30 -2.18 23.94 -11.03
CA ASN A 30 -1.36 24.07 -9.82
C ASN A 30 -1.94 23.34 -8.59
N ARG A 31 -3.11 22.69 -8.72
CA ARG A 31 -3.77 21.96 -7.62
C ARG A 31 -3.61 20.44 -7.73
N TRP A 32 -3.09 19.96 -8.85
CA TRP A 32 -3.06 18.54 -9.18
C TRP A 32 -1.63 18.08 -9.41
N GLN A 33 -1.33 16.88 -8.92
CA GLN A 33 -0.15 16.10 -9.33
C GLN A 33 -0.62 14.96 -10.22
N TYR A 34 0.21 14.58 -11.20
CA TYR A 34 -0.14 13.56 -12.19
C TYR A 34 0.88 12.43 -12.14
N GLU A 35 0.38 11.20 -12.02
CA GLU A 35 1.17 9.97 -12.02
C GLU A 35 0.69 9.04 -13.16
N PRO A 36 1.58 8.27 -13.80
CA PRO A 36 1.17 7.23 -14.75
C PRO A 36 0.25 6.20 -14.11
N LYS A 37 -0.78 5.78 -14.83
CA LYS A 37 -1.62 4.65 -14.41
C LYS A 37 -0.92 3.33 -14.76
N TRP A 38 -0.51 2.59 -13.74
CA TRP A 38 0.01 1.24 -13.89
C TRP A 38 -1.13 0.21 -13.94
N ASP A 39 -0.91 -0.90 -14.64
CA ASP A 39 -1.78 -2.09 -14.61
C ASP A 39 -1.08 -3.21 -13.84
N GLY A 40 -1.75 -3.77 -12.84
CA GLY A 40 -1.16 -4.71 -11.90
C GLY A 40 -1.94 -4.85 -10.60
N PHE A 41 -1.32 -5.48 -9.59
CA PHE A 41 -1.94 -5.67 -8.28
C PHE A 41 -1.75 -4.43 -7.42
N ARG A 42 -2.88 -3.84 -6.98
CA ARG A 42 -2.83 -2.81 -5.96
C ARG A 42 -2.61 -3.45 -4.58
N CYS A 43 -1.55 -3.00 -3.90
CA CYS A 43 -1.13 -3.49 -2.60
C CYS A 43 -0.85 -2.33 -1.64
N LEU A 44 -1.10 -2.53 -0.34
CA LEU A 44 -0.51 -1.73 0.73
C LEU A 44 0.62 -2.53 1.37
N ALA A 45 1.75 -1.87 1.60
CA ALA A 45 2.87 -2.42 2.36
C ALA A 45 2.87 -1.83 3.76
N PHE A 46 2.88 -2.70 4.76
CA PHE A 46 3.02 -2.35 6.15
C PHE A 46 4.43 -2.74 6.57
N LYS A 47 5.18 -1.80 7.14
CA LYS A 47 6.53 -2.01 7.63
C LYS A 47 6.64 -1.54 9.07
N SER A 48 7.27 -2.35 9.93
CA SER A 48 7.70 -1.99 11.27
C SER A 48 9.03 -2.70 11.54
N ASP A 49 10.11 -1.93 11.65
CA ASP A 49 11.48 -2.46 11.69
C ASP A 49 11.71 -3.48 10.56
N ASP A 50 12.16 -4.69 10.85
CA ASP A 50 12.42 -5.75 9.86
C ASP A 50 11.17 -6.55 9.44
N THR A 51 10.00 -6.19 9.98
CA THR A 51 8.72 -6.87 9.70
C THR A 51 7.99 -6.16 8.57
N VAL A 52 7.63 -6.92 7.53
CA VAL A 52 6.89 -6.43 6.36
C VAL A 52 5.66 -7.32 6.12
N ASP A 53 4.50 -6.70 5.89
CA ASP A 53 3.27 -7.36 5.46
C ASP A 53 2.71 -6.67 4.20
N LEU A 54 2.37 -7.46 3.18
CA LEU A 54 1.77 -6.99 1.94
C LEU A 54 0.29 -7.38 1.89
N ARG A 55 -0.60 -6.40 1.73
CA ARG A 55 -2.06 -6.62 1.64
C ARG A 55 -2.62 -6.20 0.29
N ALA A 56 -3.30 -7.12 -0.39
CA ALA A 56 -4.08 -6.78 -1.59
C ALA A 56 -5.20 -5.79 -1.25
N LYS A 57 -5.79 -5.15 -2.27
CA LYS A 57 -7.04 -4.38 -2.12
C LYS A 57 -8.15 -5.13 -1.36
N SER A 58 -8.20 -6.46 -1.48
CA SER A 58 -9.18 -7.31 -0.77
C SER A 58 -8.81 -7.65 0.69
N GLY A 59 -7.68 -7.16 1.20
CA GLY A 59 -7.14 -7.49 2.53
C GLY A 59 -6.38 -8.82 2.62
N LYS A 60 -6.35 -9.61 1.53
CA LYS A 60 -5.63 -10.89 1.48
C LYS A 60 -4.10 -10.66 1.53
N PRO A 61 -3.35 -11.49 2.29
CA PRO A 61 -1.88 -11.44 2.27
C PRO A 61 -1.33 -11.72 0.87
N LEU A 62 -0.36 -10.91 0.44
CA LEU A 62 0.32 -11.04 -0.84
C LEU A 62 1.79 -11.48 -0.74
N GLY A 63 2.40 -11.43 0.46
CA GLY A 63 3.83 -11.69 0.64
C GLY A 63 4.30 -13.03 0.06
N ARG A 64 3.48 -14.08 0.14
CA ARG A 64 3.82 -15.41 -0.43
C ARG A 64 3.98 -15.41 -1.96
N TYR A 65 3.38 -14.45 -2.65
CA TYR A 65 3.42 -14.35 -4.11
C TYR A 65 4.48 -13.36 -4.59
N PHE A 66 4.92 -12.44 -3.73
CA PHE A 66 5.91 -11.41 -4.02
C PHE A 66 6.98 -11.37 -2.91
N PRO A 67 7.70 -12.49 -2.67
CA PRO A 67 8.73 -12.55 -1.63
C PRO A 67 9.85 -11.53 -1.86
N GLU A 68 10.20 -11.26 -3.12
CA GLU A 68 11.24 -10.29 -3.52
C GLU A 68 10.87 -8.86 -3.11
N ILE A 69 9.59 -8.50 -3.18
CA ILE A 69 9.12 -7.17 -2.75
C ILE A 69 9.17 -7.06 -1.23
N THR A 70 8.86 -8.15 -0.52
CA THR A 70 8.93 -8.20 0.94
C THR A 70 10.38 -8.02 1.42
N GLU A 71 11.33 -8.62 0.73
CA GLU A 71 12.77 -8.49 1.01
C GLU A 71 13.28 -7.08 0.73
N ILE A 72 13.00 -6.52 -0.45
CA ILE A 72 13.38 -5.13 -0.80
C ILE A 72 12.85 -4.13 0.23
N LEU A 73 11.60 -4.29 0.67
CA LEU A 73 10.98 -3.38 1.64
C LEU A 73 11.55 -3.52 3.04
N ARG A 74 12.05 -4.71 3.42
CA ARG A 74 12.73 -4.91 4.70
C ARG A 74 13.98 -4.04 4.77
N ASP A 75 14.74 -4.00 3.68
CA ASP A 75 16.02 -3.31 3.58
C ASP A 75 15.91 -1.79 3.36
N LEU A 76 14.69 -1.25 3.20
CA LEU A 76 14.41 0.13 2.81
C LEU A 76 14.40 1.12 3.98
#